data_AF-A0AAD9PW71-F1
#
_entry.id   AF-A0AAD9PW71-F1
#
_cell.length_a   1.000
_cell.length_b   1.000
_cell.length_c   1.000
_cell.angle_alpha   90.00
_cell.angle_beta   90.00
_cell.angle_gamma   90.00
#
_symmetry.space_group_name_H-M   'P 1'
#
loop_
_entity.id
_entity.type
_entity.pdbx_description
1 polymer ?
#
loop_
_entity_poly.entity_id
_entity_poly.type
_entity_poly.pdbx_seq_one_letter_code
_entity_poly.pdbx_strand_id
1 'polypeptide(L)'
;MVYSSEKKPGFVSFRRIKESQLSASINQKLVESGEREKLIECGWRDKLRSHCKDVIKQKGLENVTVDDLVAEITPMGRALVPDEVKRDMLLRIRSFLAENS
;
A
#
# COMPACT_ATOMS: atom_id res chain seq x y z
N MET A 1 11.69 -36.98 -31.39
CA MET A 1 10.57 -36.04 -31.61
C MET A 1 10.47 -35.13 -30.40
N VAL A 2 10.44 -33.84 -30.69
CA VAL A 2 10.48 -32.70 -29.76
C VAL A 2 9.20 -32.57 -28.94
N TYR A 3 9.30 -32.13 -27.69
CA TYR A 3 8.41 -31.11 -27.12
C TYR A 3 9.19 -30.34 -26.05
N SER A 4 9.78 -29.20 -26.45
CA SER A 4 10.24 -28.15 -25.53
C SER A 4 9.04 -27.25 -25.24
N SER A 5 8.59 -27.22 -24.00
CA SER A 5 7.52 -26.34 -23.53
C SER A 5 8.07 -24.94 -23.24
N GLU A 6 8.28 -24.15 -24.29
CA GLU A 6 8.57 -22.72 -24.17
C GLU A 6 7.29 -21.97 -23.81
N LYS A 7 7.24 -21.38 -22.62
CA LYS A 7 6.13 -20.49 -22.23
C LYS A 7 6.20 -19.21 -23.07
N LYS A 8 5.18 -18.97 -23.90
CA LYS A 8 5.11 -17.80 -24.79
C LYS A 8 5.23 -16.48 -23.98
N PRO A 9 6.25 -15.64 -24.23
CA PRO A 9 6.53 -14.43 -23.43
C PRO A 9 5.41 -13.37 -23.46
N GLY A 10 4.58 -13.35 -24.51
CA GLY A 10 3.48 -12.40 -24.66
C GLY A 10 2.32 -12.59 -23.66
N PHE A 11 2.05 -13.82 -23.20
CA PHE A 11 0.93 -14.10 -22.30
C PHE A 11 1.17 -13.56 -20.88
N VAL A 12 2.43 -13.61 -20.42
CA VAL A 12 2.83 -13.10 -19.10
C VAL A 12 2.81 -11.56 -19.06
N SER A 13 3.06 -10.90 -20.19
CA SER A 13 3.02 -9.44 -20.31
C SER A 13 1.59 -8.90 -20.23
N PHE A 14 0.67 -9.47 -21.00
CA PHE A 14 -0.73 -9.03 -21.02
C PHE A 14 -1.44 -9.20 -19.67
N ARG A 15 -1.17 -10.30 -18.95
CA ARG A 15 -1.70 -10.53 -17.60
C ARG A 15 -1.25 -9.45 -16.61
N ARG A 16 0.04 -9.06 -16.65
CA ARG A 16 0.59 -8.00 -15.80
C ARG A 16 -0.01 -6.64 -16.11
N ILE A 17 -0.27 -6.33 -17.38
CA ILE A 17 -0.93 -5.08 -17.79
C ILE A 17 -2.35 -5.01 -17.22
N LYS A 18 -3.14 -6.09 -17.36
CA LYS A 18 -4.48 -6.17 -16.79
C LYS A 18 -4.48 -6.03 -15.27
N GLU A 19 -3.55 -6.70 -14.58
CA GLU A 19 -3.43 -6.62 -13.11
C GLU A 19 -3.02 -5.22 -12.64
N SER A 20 -2.11 -4.57 -13.37
CA SER A 20 -1.71 -3.17 -13.09
C SER A 20 -2.87 -2.21 -13.31
N GLN A 21 -3.65 -2.36 -14.38
CA GLN A 21 -4.82 -1.53 -14.65
C GLN A 21 -5.89 -1.72 -13.58
N LEU A 22 -6.17 -2.97 -13.20
CA LEU A 22 -7.13 -3.28 -12.15
C LEU A 22 -6.70 -2.68 -10.81
N SER A 23 -5.41 -2.81 -10.45
CA SER A 23 -4.86 -2.24 -9.22
C SER A 23 -4.97 -0.71 -9.20
N ALA A 24 -4.73 -0.05 -10.35
CA ALA A 24 -4.90 1.39 -10.48
C ALA A 24 -6.37 1.81 -10.30
N SER A 25 -7.32 1.08 -10.91
CA SER A 25 -8.75 1.35 -10.75
C SER A 25 -9.24 1.14 -9.31
N ILE A 26 -8.75 0.11 -8.62
CA ILE A 26 -9.03 -0.11 -7.19
C ILE A 26 -8.52 1.08 -6.37
N ASN A 27 -7.26 1.46 -6.56
CA ASN A 27 -6.66 2.58 -5.83
C ASN A 27 -7.42 3.88 -6.07
N GLN A 28 -7.85 4.15 -7.30
CA GLN A 28 -8.65 5.32 -7.64
C GLN A 28 -9.97 5.33 -6.85
N LYS A 29 -10.69 4.20 -6.82
CA LYS A 29 -11.94 4.10 -6.04
C LYS A 29 -11.72 4.29 -4.55
N LEU A 30 -10.68 3.69 -3.97
CA LEU A 30 -10.36 3.84 -2.55
C LEU A 30 -10.05 5.30 -2.16
N VAL A 31 -9.49 6.08 -3.10
CA VAL A 31 -9.29 7.53 -2.93
C VAL A 31 -10.62 8.27 -3.01
N GLU A 32 -11.43 8.00 -4.04
CA GLU A 32 -12.73 8.65 -4.23
C GLU A 32 -13.73 8.38 -3.09
N SER A 33 -13.68 7.21 -2.46
CA SER A 33 -14.59 6.83 -1.38
C SER A 33 -14.13 7.23 0.03
N GLY A 34 -13.00 7.93 0.14
CA GLY A 34 -12.56 8.60 1.37
C GLY A 34 -11.71 7.76 2.34
N GLU A 35 -11.25 6.56 1.98
CA GLU A 35 -10.49 5.69 2.90
C GLU A 35 -9.11 6.25 3.20
N ARG A 36 -8.57 7.04 2.28
CA ARG A 36 -7.34 7.78 2.51
C ARG A 36 -7.54 8.83 3.61
N GLU A 37 -8.70 9.48 3.63
CA GLU A 37 -9.09 10.48 4.62
C GLU A 37 -9.35 9.81 5.98
N LYS A 38 -9.90 8.59 6.02
CA LYS A 38 -10.01 7.80 7.27
C LYS A 38 -8.67 7.57 7.97
N LEU A 39 -7.57 7.41 7.24
CA LEU A 39 -6.23 7.33 7.84
C LEU A 39 -5.82 8.66 8.49
N ILE A 40 -6.25 9.78 7.95
CA ILE A 40 -6.00 11.10 8.54
C ILE A 40 -6.87 11.27 9.80
N GLU A 41 -8.17 10.98 9.70
CA GLU A 41 -9.14 11.14 10.78
C GLU A 41 -8.87 10.25 12.00
N CYS A 42 -8.37 9.01 11.80
CA CYS A 42 -8.00 8.13 12.92
C CYS A 42 -6.66 8.51 13.59
N GLY A 43 -6.05 9.63 13.19
CA GLY A 43 -4.81 10.15 13.76
C GLY A 43 -3.56 9.36 13.38
N TRP A 44 -3.65 8.45 12.41
CA TRP A 44 -2.50 7.64 11.97
C TRP A 44 -1.34 8.51 11.50
N ARG A 45 -1.63 9.53 10.68
CA ARG A 45 -0.63 10.45 10.15
C ARG A 45 0.11 11.20 11.26
N ASP A 46 -0.62 11.64 12.28
CA ASP A 46 -0.04 12.42 13.37
C ASP A 46 0.80 11.55 14.31
N LYS A 47 0.35 10.32 14.58
CA LYS A 47 1.14 9.31 15.32
C LYS A 47 2.44 8.98 14.60
N LEU A 48 2.37 8.73 13.30
CA LEU A 48 3.56 8.41 12.51
C LEU A 48 4.52 9.62 12.44
N ARG A 49 3.99 10.83 12.25
CA ARG A 49 4.79 12.07 12.29
C ARG A 49 5.46 12.28 13.64
N SER A 50 4.76 12.01 14.76
CA SER A 50 5.33 12.10 16.10
C SER A 50 6.51 11.15 16.22
N HIS A 51 6.34 9.90 15.79
CA HIS A 51 7.40 8.91 15.86
C HIS A 51 8.60 9.28 14.98
N CYS A 52 8.40 9.81 13.78
CA CYS A 52 9.50 10.30 12.95
C CYS A 52 10.36 11.34 13.71
N LYS A 53 9.71 12.27 14.42
CA LYS A 53 10.41 13.29 15.21
C LYS A 53 11.19 12.67 16.36
N ASP A 54 10.64 11.66 17.02
CA ASP A 54 11.32 10.94 18.11
C ASP A 54 12.56 10.21 17.61
N VAL A 55 12.49 9.54 16.45
CA VAL A 55 13.62 8.87 15.82
C VAL A 55 14.74 9.87 15.48
N ILE A 56 14.39 11.00 14.84
CA ILE A 56 15.35 12.05 14.50
C ILE A 56 15.98 12.63 15.77
N LYS A 57 15.19 12.86 16.82
CA LYS A 57 15.67 13.40 18.10
C LYS A 57 16.63 12.43 18.81
N GLN A 58 16.38 11.12 18.73
CA GLN A 58 17.23 10.10 19.37
C GLN A 58 18.54 9.86 18.61
N LYS A 59 18.49 9.82 17.27
CA LYS A 59 19.65 9.50 16.43
C LYS A 59 20.49 10.74 16.07
N GLY A 60 19.90 11.94 16.09
CA GLY A 60 20.50 13.18 15.59
C GLY A 60 20.19 13.38 14.11
N LEU A 61 19.91 14.62 13.70
CA LEU A 61 19.46 14.93 12.34
C LEU A 61 20.55 14.62 11.29
N GLU A 62 21.81 14.85 11.65
CA GLU A 62 22.99 14.59 10.84
C GLU A 62 23.30 13.10 10.65
N ASN A 63 22.72 12.23 11.49
CA ASN A 63 22.99 10.78 11.48
C ASN A 63 21.85 9.96 10.87
N VAL A 64 20.84 10.60 10.29
CA VAL A 64 19.65 9.93 9.74
C VAL A 64 19.40 10.36 8.31
N THR A 65 19.43 9.41 7.39
CA THR A 65 18.95 9.64 6.02
C THR A 65 17.44 9.44 5.93
N VAL A 66 16.84 9.91 4.83
CA VAL A 66 15.43 9.63 4.54
C VAL A 66 15.18 8.13 4.45
N ASP A 67 16.09 7.37 3.85
CA ASP A 67 15.93 5.92 3.68
C ASP A 67 15.98 5.18 5.03
N ASP A 68 16.88 5.60 5.94
CA ASP A 68 16.92 5.07 7.31
C ASP A 68 15.63 5.36 8.06
N LEU A 69 15.11 6.59 7.90
CA LEU A 69 13.85 6.98 8.51
C LEU A 69 12.68 6.17 7.94
N VAL A 70 12.61 5.97 6.62
CA VAL A 70 11.59 5.14 5.98
C VAL A 70 11.66 3.71 6.48
N ALA A 71 12.86 3.12 6.55
CA ALA A 71 13.06 1.75 7.03
C ALA A 71 12.57 1.58 8.47
N GLU A 72 12.84 2.57 9.34
CA GLU A 72 12.43 2.56 10.75
C GLU A 72 10.91 2.74 10.90
N ILE A 73 10.32 3.73 10.23
CA ILE A 73 8.92 4.11 10.47
C ILE A 73 7.92 3.25 9.72
N THR A 74 8.32 2.58 8.63
CA THR A 74 7.43 1.72 7.82
C THR A 74 6.76 0.60 8.61
N PRO A 75 7.48 -0.23 9.40
CA PRO A 75 6.84 -1.28 10.19
C PRO A 75 5.84 -0.70 11.20
N MET A 76 6.16 0.42 11.85
CA MET A 76 5.22 1.12 12.73
C MET A 76 3.99 1.63 11.95
N GLY A 77 4.22 2.30 10.82
CA GLY A 77 3.15 2.82 9.97
C GLY A 77 2.15 1.72 9.61
N ARG A 78 2.61 0.52 9.28
CA ARG A 78 1.74 -0.63 9.01
C ARG A 78 1.01 -1.12 10.27
N ALA A 79 1.66 -1.14 11.42
CA ALA A 79 1.08 -1.59 12.68
C ALA A 79 0.01 -0.63 13.23
N LEU A 80 0.18 0.68 13.02
CA LEU A 80 -0.70 1.72 13.53
C LEU A 80 -2.03 1.85 12.76
N VAL A 81 -2.16 1.22 11.59
CA VAL A 81 -3.44 1.24 10.86
C VAL A 81 -4.48 0.44 11.66
N PRO A 82 -5.60 1.05 12.09
CA PRO A 82 -6.63 0.34 12.83
C PRO A 82 -7.23 -0.80 12.01
N ASP A 83 -7.60 -1.89 12.69
CA ASP A 83 -8.18 -3.06 12.01
C ASP A 83 -9.55 -2.77 11.39
N GLU A 84 -10.28 -1.79 11.91
CA GLU A 84 -11.52 -1.31 11.30
C GLU A 84 -11.26 -0.70 9.92
N VAL A 85 -10.28 0.21 9.81
CA VAL A 85 -9.87 0.78 8.51
C VAL A 85 -9.43 -0.32 7.54
N LYS A 86 -8.60 -1.28 7.97
CA LYS A 86 -8.18 -2.40 7.12
C LYS A 86 -9.37 -3.23 6.63
N ARG A 87 -10.31 -3.53 7.54
CA ARG A 87 -11.49 -4.34 7.23
C ARG A 87 -12.40 -3.65 6.23
N ASP A 88 -12.65 -2.36 6.43
CA ASP A 88 -13.47 -1.53 5.54
C ASP A 88 -12.87 -1.45 4.14
N MET A 89 -11.56 -1.16 4.04
CA MET A 89 -10.85 -1.16 2.76
C MET A 89 -10.94 -2.51 2.07
N LEU A 90 -10.71 -3.60 2.81
CA LEU A 90 -10.76 -4.95 2.26
C LEU A 90 -12.18 -5.34 1.79
N LEU A 91 -13.23 -4.91 2.51
CA LEU A 91 -14.62 -5.08 2.07
C LEU A 91 -14.87 -4.36 0.75
N ARG A 92 -14.42 -3.11 0.62
CA ARG A 92 -14.59 -2.33 -0.62
C ARG A 92 -13.84 -2.94 -1.79
N ILE A 93 -12.61 -3.42 -1.59
CA ILE A 93 -11.85 -4.15 -2.61
C ILE A 93 -12.64 -5.40 -3.06
N ARG A 94 -13.17 -6.18 -2.12
CA ARG A 94 -13.98 -7.36 -2.46
C ARG A 94 -15.24 -7.02 -3.24
N SER A 95 -15.99 -5.99 -2.82
CA SER A 95 -17.17 -5.52 -3.53
C SER A 95 -16.82 -5.07 -4.94
N PHE A 96 -15.74 -4.29 -5.10
CA PHE A 96 -15.27 -3.87 -6.41
C PHE A 96 -14.91 -5.05 -7.32
N LEU A 97 -14.16 -6.02 -6.80
CA LEU A 97 -13.80 -7.20 -7.57
C LEU A 97 -15.03 -8.03 -7.97
N ALA A 98 -16.04 -8.14 -7.11
CA ALA A 98 -17.30 -8.84 -7.42
C ALA A 98 -18.15 -8.10 -8.46
N GLU A 99 -18.14 -6.78 -8.47
CA GLU A 99 -18.83 -5.95 -9.47
C GLU A 99 -18.12 -5.97 -10.84
N ASN A 100 -16.84 -6.34 -10.88
CA ASN A 100 -15.98 -6.23 -12.06
C ASN A 100 -15.34 -7.57 -12.47
N SER A 101 -15.89 -8.70 -12.01
CA SER A 101 -15.50 -10.08 -12.35
C SER A 101 -16.25 -10.65 -13.53
#